data_AF-A0A5C6BMB9-F1
#
_entry.id   AF-A0A5C6BMB9-F1
#
_cell.length_a   1.000
_cell.length_b   1.000
_cell.length_c   1.000
_cell.angle_alpha   90.00
_cell.angle_beta   90.00
_cell.angle_gamma   90.00
#
_symmetry.space_group_name_H-M   'P 1'
#
loop_
_entity.id
_entity.type
_entity.pdbx_description
1 polymer ?
#
loop_
_entity_poly.entity_id
_entity_poly.type
_entity_poly.pdbx_seq_one_letter_code
_entity_poly.pdbx_strand_id
1 'polypeptide(L)'
;MDDHEKQAELQKLKERVERLESEIEQPHATAPWQPTGYYTAYYATSGFMLGIFGAATSLLVNVISAPLVGKSPLELICVYLTFPLGEKALLLADQTQKVYTVSNGLILTIGCCLYLATGMLLGVPFYLALTRLTQNASTLMRYGVAAALSIVVWLINFYAILSWLQPALFGGNWIVELIPPWVAAVTHLVFGLTIAVLYPLGQFVPYQRPTEKS
;
A
#
# COMPACT_ATOMS: atom_id res chain seq x y z
N MET A 1 33.92 -57.18 25.68
CA MET A 1 32.46 -57.00 25.59
C MET A 1 31.86 -58.39 25.58
N ASP A 2 31.16 -58.71 26.67
CA ASP A 2 30.53 -60.02 26.87
C ASP A 2 29.35 -60.18 25.89
N ASP A 3 28.97 -61.41 25.55
CA ASP A 3 27.89 -61.66 24.57
C ASP A 3 26.54 -61.13 25.07
N HIS A 4 26.36 -61.06 26.40
CA HIS A 4 25.21 -60.40 27.02
C HIS A 4 25.18 -58.88 26.78
N GLU A 5 26.33 -58.21 26.78
CA GLU A 5 26.42 -56.76 26.49
C GLU A 5 26.05 -56.48 25.04
N LYS A 6 26.50 -57.32 24.10
CA LYS A 6 26.16 -57.20 22.67
C LYS A 6 24.66 -57.42 22.43
N GLN A 7 24.05 -58.37 23.13
CA GLN A 7 22.60 -58.60 23.03
C GLN A 7 21.78 -57.43 23.57
N ALA A 8 22.20 -56.85 24.70
CA ALA A 8 21.55 -55.66 25.27
C ALA A 8 21.70 -54.43 24.35
N GLU A 9 22.87 -54.23 23.76
CA GLU A 9 23.11 -53.14 22.81
C GLU A 9 22.30 -53.31 21.52
N LEU A 10 22.22 -54.54 21.00
CA LEU A 10 21.42 -54.87 19.83
C LEU A 10 19.92 -54.63 20.06
N GLN A 11 19.42 -54.94 21.25
CA GLN A 11 18.03 -54.65 21.62
C GLN A 11 17.75 -53.15 21.66
N LYS A 12 18.65 -52.38 22.27
CA LYS A 12 18.55 -50.92 22.35
C LYS A 12 18.61 -50.25 20.96
N LEU A 13 19.40 -50.81 20.04
CA LEU A 13 19.47 -50.35 18.66
C LEU A 13 18.17 -50.64 17.91
N LYS A 14 17.59 -51.84 18.07
CA LYS A 14 16.30 -52.20 17.46
C LYS A 14 15.18 -51.27 17.91
N GLU A 15 15.06 -51.01 19.22
CA GLU A 15 14.07 -50.08 19.76
C GLU A 15 14.26 -48.66 19.21
N ARG A 16 15.51 -48.26 18.97
CA ARG A 16 15.81 -46.94 18.39
C ARG A 16 15.49 -46.87 16.91
N VAL A 17 15.70 -47.96 16.16
CA VAL A 17 15.31 -48.07 14.75
C VAL A 17 13.79 -48.01 14.65
N GLU A 18 13.06 -48.80 15.44
CA GLU A 18 11.59 -48.83 15.44
C GLU A 18 11.00 -47.45 15.78
N ARG A 19 11.58 -46.74 16.75
CA ARG A 19 11.17 -45.36 17.06
C ARG A 19 11.42 -44.41 15.89
N LEU A 20 12.60 -44.47 15.26
CA LEU A 20 12.93 -43.61 14.12
C LEU A 20 12.06 -43.92 12.89
N GLU A 21 11.78 -45.19 12.64
CA GLU A 21 10.83 -45.61 11.59
C GLU A 21 9.44 -45.04 11.87
N SER A 22 8.96 -45.10 13.13
CA SER A 22 7.68 -44.50 13.50
C SER A 22 7.65 -42.97 13.37
N GLU A 23 8.78 -42.28 13.59
CA GLU A 23 8.89 -40.82 13.43
C GLU A 23 8.96 -40.39 11.95
N ILE A 24 9.52 -41.24 11.08
CA ILE A 24 9.57 -41.03 9.63
C ILE A 24 8.22 -41.35 8.99
N GLU A 25 7.57 -42.44 9.42
CA GLU A 25 6.26 -42.86 8.95
C GLU A 25 5.13 -41.98 9.47
N GLN A 26 5.31 -41.32 10.62
CA GLN A 26 4.44 -40.24 11.03
C GLN A 26 4.50 -39.16 9.96
N PRO A 27 3.42 -38.95 9.18
CA PRO A 27 3.36 -37.84 8.27
C PRO A 27 3.45 -36.62 9.17
N HIS A 28 4.61 -35.96 9.14
CA HIS A 28 4.73 -34.63 9.69
C HIS A 28 3.60 -33.87 9.01
N ALA A 29 2.57 -33.53 9.79
CA ALA A 29 1.51 -32.64 9.36
C ALA A 29 2.19 -31.29 9.16
N THR A 30 2.91 -31.19 8.05
CA THR A 30 3.48 -29.98 7.52
C THR A 30 2.25 -29.14 7.32
N ALA A 31 2.09 -28.13 8.18
CA ALA A 31 1.09 -27.12 7.98
C ALA A 31 1.14 -26.76 6.49
N PRO A 32 0.01 -26.81 5.76
CA PRO A 32 0.04 -26.64 4.32
C PRO A 32 0.82 -25.36 4.02
N TRP A 33 1.95 -25.50 3.32
CA TRP A 33 2.82 -24.36 2.98
C TRP A 33 2.04 -23.28 2.21
N GLN A 34 0.96 -23.69 1.53
CA GLN A 34 0.08 -22.81 0.82
C GLN A 34 -1.01 -22.23 1.75
N PRO A 35 -1.17 -20.90 1.78
CA PRO A 35 -2.27 -20.28 2.51
C PRO A 35 -3.60 -20.69 1.85
N THR A 36 -4.47 -21.31 2.62
CA THR A 36 -5.80 -21.78 2.20
C THR A 36 -6.90 -20.73 2.35
N GLY A 37 -6.57 -19.56 2.91
CA GLY A 37 -7.52 -18.48 3.20
C GLY A 37 -7.00 -17.11 2.79
N TYR A 38 -7.53 -16.06 3.44
CA TYR A 38 -7.17 -14.68 3.14
C TYR A 38 -5.68 -14.41 3.41
N TYR A 39 -4.91 -14.17 2.34
CA TYR A 39 -3.47 -13.96 2.44
C TYR A 39 -3.12 -12.48 2.63
N THR A 40 -3.13 -12.01 3.89
CA THR A 40 -2.92 -10.59 4.22
C THR A 40 -1.62 -10.01 3.67
N ALA A 41 -0.49 -10.72 3.76
CA ALA A 41 0.79 -10.22 3.27
C ALA A 41 0.80 -10.02 1.74
N TYR A 42 0.17 -10.94 1.01
CA TYR A 42 -0.03 -10.80 -0.43
C TYR A 42 -0.87 -9.55 -0.73
N TYR A 43 -2.06 -9.43 -0.12
CA TYR A 43 -2.93 -8.28 -0.36
C TYR A 43 -2.32 -6.95 0.10
N ALA A 44 -1.51 -6.94 1.17
CA ALA A 44 -0.76 -5.76 1.56
C ALA A 44 0.25 -5.36 0.47
N THR A 45 0.99 -6.32 -0.09
CA THR A 45 1.97 -6.08 -1.16
C THR A 45 1.29 -5.64 -2.45
N SER A 46 0.18 -6.28 -2.82
CA SER A 46 -0.66 -5.85 -3.94
C SER A 46 -1.20 -4.44 -3.73
N GLY A 47 -1.69 -4.11 -2.53
CA GLY A 47 -2.16 -2.77 -2.18
C GLY A 47 -1.06 -1.72 -2.31
N PHE A 48 0.16 -2.04 -1.86
CA PHE A 48 1.34 -1.18 -1.99
C PHE A 48 1.67 -0.89 -3.47
N MET A 49 1.68 -1.92 -4.32
CA MET A 49 1.92 -1.77 -5.76
C MET A 49 0.79 -1.04 -6.48
N LEU A 50 -0.48 -1.39 -6.21
CA LEU A 50 -1.65 -0.75 -6.78
C LEU A 50 -1.78 0.72 -6.34
N GLY A 51 -1.30 1.04 -5.14
CA GLY A 51 -1.20 2.40 -4.63
C GLY A 51 -0.32 3.32 -5.50
N ILE A 52 0.72 2.79 -6.15
CA ILE A 52 1.53 3.54 -7.13
C ILE A 52 0.64 4.02 -8.26
N PHE A 53 -0.13 3.12 -8.87
CA PHE A 53 -1.00 3.45 -9.99
C PHE A 53 -2.12 4.40 -9.57
N GLY A 54 -2.74 4.16 -8.40
CA GLY A 54 -3.73 5.07 -7.83
C GLY A 54 -3.19 6.50 -7.67
N ALA A 55 -1.98 6.64 -7.11
CA ALA A 55 -1.36 7.95 -6.94
C ALA A 55 -0.90 8.56 -8.26
N ALA A 56 -0.35 7.77 -9.19
CA ALA A 56 0.03 8.26 -10.51
C ALA A 56 -1.18 8.81 -11.29
N THR A 57 -2.30 8.10 -11.32
CA THR A 57 -3.52 8.59 -11.97
C THR A 57 -4.04 9.85 -11.29
N SER A 58 -4.05 9.88 -9.95
CA SER A 58 -4.51 11.05 -9.19
C SER A 58 -3.63 12.28 -9.42
N LEU A 59 -2.31 12.07 -9.49
CA LEU A 59 -1.34 13.11 -9.80
C LEU A 59 -1.52 13.63 -11.23
N LEU A 60 -1.74 12.76 -12.21
CA LEU A 60 -2.04 13.16 -13.59
C LEU A 60 -3.31 14.00 -13.67
N VAL A 61 -4.39 13.58 -13.01
CA VAL A 61 -5.63 14.37 -12.94
C VAL A 61 -5.38 15.73 -12.32
N ASN A 62 -4.60 15.79 -11.23
CA ASN A 62 -4.22 17.04 -10.57
C ASN A 62 -3.38 17.96 -11.47
N VAL A 63 -2.40 17.42 -12.19
CA VAL A 63 -1.56 18.19 -13.13
C VAL A 63 -2.38 18.73 -14.31
N ILE A 64 -3.26 17.91 -14.88
CA ILE A 64 -4.11 18.30 -16.01
C ILE A 64 -5.18 19.31 -15.58
N SER A 65 -5.70 19.20 -14.35
CA SER A 65 -6.73 20.11 -13.83
C SER A 65 -6.18 21.36 -13.17
N ALA A 66 -4.88 21.43 -12.84
CA ALA A 66 -4.26 22.61 -12.22
C ALA A 66 -4.56 23.93 -12.96
N PRO A 67 -4.48 24.01 -14.31
CA PRO A 67 -4.81 25.24 -15.03
C PRO A 67 -6.28 25.67 -14.89
N LEU A 68 -7.20 24.72 -14.69
CA LEU A 68 -8.63 25.01 -14.50
C LEU A 68 -8.90 25.70 -13.16
N VAL A 69 -8.00 25.56 -12.19
CA VAL A 69 -8.05 26.20 -10.87
C VAL A 69 -7.07 27.37 -10.79
N GLY A 70 -6.50 27.80 -11.92
CA GLY A 70 -5.59 28.94 -12.00
C GLY A 70 -4.20 28.71 -11.38
N LYS A 71 -3.77 27.45 -11.21
CA LYS A 71 -2.45 27.09 -10.66
C LYS A 71 -1.57 26.42 -11.70
N SER A 72 -0.25 26.61 -11.60
CA SER A 72 0.70 25.81 -12.38
C SER A 72 0.94 24.44 -11.71
N PRO A 73 1.29 23.38 -12.47
CA PRO A 73 1.65 22.08 -11.88
C PRO A 73 2.80 22.17 -10.88
N LEU A 74 3.77 23.07 -11.12
CA LEU A 74 4.90 23.28 -10.21
C LEU A 74 4.44 23.88 -8.88
N GLU A 75 3.56 24.89 -8.92
CA GLU A 75 2.95 25.47 -7.71
C GLU A 75 2.20 24.41 -6.91
N LEU A 76 1.39 23.57 -7.59
CA LEU A 76 0.64 22.52 -6.92
C LEU A 76 1.56 21.53 -6.18
N ILE A 77 2.67 21.15 -6.81
CA ILE A 77 3.68 20.29 -6.18
C ILE A 77 4.35 20.99 -4.99
N CYS A 78 4.67 22.27 -5.12
CA CYS A 78 5.24 23.04 -4.01
C CYS A 78 4.28 23.15 -2.82
N VAL A 79 2.97 23.27 -3.08
CA VAL A 79 1.94 23.20 -2.03
C VAL A 79 1.99 21.84 -1.32
N TYR A 80 2.07 20.71 -2.05
CA TYR A 80 2.21 19.40 -1.41
C TYR A 80 3.52 19.23 -0.63
N LEU A 81 4.61 19.81 -1.12
CA LEU A 81 5.91 19.80 -0.44
C LEU A 81 5.92 20.62 0.87
N THR A 82 4.90 21.44 1.14
CA THR A 82 4.78 22.10 2.45
C THR A 82 4.62 21.12 3.60
N PHE A 83 4.18 19.88 3.34
CA PHE A 83 4.08 18.87 4.40
C PHE A 83 5.47 18.51 4.96
N PRO A 84 6.49 18.09 4.19
CA PRO A 84 7.83 17.84 4.73
C PRO A 84 8.70 19.09 4.93
N LEU A 85 8.49 20.17 4.17
CA LEU A 85 9.41 21.33 4.11
C LEU A 85 8.83 22.63 4.71
N GLY A 86 7.56 22.64 5.10
CA GLY A 86 6.87 23.84 5.59
C GLY A 86 6.76 24.94 4.52
N GLU A 87 6.66 26.19 4.97
CA GLU A 87 6.52 27.39 4.11
C GLU A 87 7.65 27.52 3.06
N LYS A 88 8.85 27.02 3.38
CA LYS A 88 10.01 27.09 2.48
C LYS A 88 9.75 26.40 1.14
N ALA A 89 8.82 25.45 1.08
CA ALA A 89 8.41 24.83 -0.17
C ALA A 89 7.75 25.82 -1.14
N LEU A 90 7.01 26.81 -0.64
CA LEU A 90 6.34 27.82 -1.47
C LEU A 90 7.36 28.76 -2.12
N LEU A 91 8.47 29.03 -1.44
CA LEU A 91 9.60 29.81 -1.98
C LEU A 91 10.29 29.11 -3.16
N LEU A 92 10.15 27.79 -3.30
CA LEU A 92 10.71 27.04 -4.43
C LEU A 92 9.92 27.27 -5.73
N ALA A 93 8.64 27.67 -5.62
CA ALA A 93 7.82 28.03 -6.77
C ALA A 93 8.05 29.49 -7.21
N ASP A 94 8.53 30.35 -6.31
CA ASP A 94 8.75 31.76 -6.58
C ASP A 94 10.05 31.97 -7.39
N GLN A 95 9.92 32.33 -8.66
CA GLN A 95 11.05 32.59 -9.55
C GLN A 95 11.83 33.86 -9.20
N THR A 96 11.24 34.75 -8.40
CA THR A 96 11.76 36.09 -8.09
C THR A 96 12.71 36.09 -6.88
N GLN A 97 12.51 35.18 -5.92
CA GLN A 97 13.40 34.97 -4.77
C GLN A 97 14.21 33.67 -4.92
N LYS A 98 15.15 33.61 -5.88
CA LYS A 98 16.12 32.50 -5.96
C LYS A 98 17.15 32.57 -4.83
N VAL A 99 16.75 32.16 -3.62
CA VAL A 99 17.67 31.92 -2.50
C VAL A 99 18.40 30.58 -2.67
N TYR A 100 17.85 29.65 -3.46
CA TYR A 100 18.44 28.34 -3.74
C TYR A 100 18.47 28.04 -5.26
N THR A 101 19.60 27.57 -5.77
CA THR A 101 19.81 27.15 -7.17
C THR A 101 19.26 25.74 -7.42
N VAL A 102 18.02 25.46 -7.01
CA VAL A 102 17.40 24.15 -7.27
C VAL A 102 16.67 24.23 -8.61
N SER A 103 16.91 23.26 -9.49
CA SER A 103 16.20 23.20 -10.76
C SER A 103 14.73 22.82 -10.55
N ASN A 104 13.83 23.47 -11.29
CA ASN A 104 12.39 23.16 -11.24
C ASN A 104 12.12 21.67 -11.50
N GLY A 105 12.93 21.03 -12.35
CA GLY A 105 12.84 19.59 -12.63
C GLY A 105 13.17 18.72 -11.42
N LEU A 106 14.12 19.11 -10.56
CA LEU A 106 14.45 18.36 -9.35
C LEU A 106 13.34 18.50 -8.30
N ILE A 107 12.76 19.69 -8.13
CA ILE A 107 11.61 19.93 -7.24
C ILE A 107 10.43 19.06 -7.65
N LEU A 108 10.10 19.07 -8.95
CA LEU A 108 9.04 18.25 -9.51
C LEU A 108 9.30 16.77 -9.26
N THR A 109 10.52 16.30 -9.51
CA THR A 109 10.89 14.88 -9.29
C THR A 109 10.71 14.48 -7.83
N ILE A 110 11.21 15.27 -6.88
CA ILE A 110 11.07 15.00 -5.44
C ILE A 110 9.59 14.97 -5.04
N GLY A 111 8.81 15.96 -5.47
CA GLY A 111 7.38 16.03 -5.21
C GLY A 111 6.62 14.82 -5.76
N CYS A 112 6.89 14.44 -7.01
CA CYS A 112 6.31 13.25 -7.63
C CYS A 112 6.66 11.98 -6.87
N CYS A 113 7.94 11.78 -6.50
CA CYS A 113 8.37 10.61 -5.73
C CYS A 113 7.67 10.53 -4.36
N LEU A 114 7.58 11.64 -3.64
CA LEU A 114 6.87 11.69 -2.35
C LEU A 114 5.38 11.41 -2.49
N TYR A 115 4.76 11.95 -3.56
CA TYR A 115 3.35 11.71 -3.85
C TYR A 115 3.07 10.23 -4.12
N LEU A 116 3.90 9.58 -4.95
CA LEU A 116 3.81 8.15 -5.24
C LEU A 116 4.06 7.30 -3.99
N ALA A 117 5.09 7.63 -3.19
CA ALA A 117 5.40 6.93 -1.95
C ALA A 117 4.23 6.98 -0.96
N THR A 118 3.59 8.14 -0.83
CA THR A 118 2.38 8.29 0.00
C THR A 118 1.23 7.43 -0.54
N GLY A 119 1.06 7.39 -1.86
CA GLY A 119 0.13 6.50 -2.54
C GLY A 119 0.34 5.02 -2.23
N MET A 120 1.59 4.58 -2.23
CA MET A 120 1.96 3.20 -1.90
C MET A 120 1.57 2.84 -0.46
N LEU A 121 1.89 3.73 0.49
CA LEU A 121 1.58 3.51 1.91
C LEU A 121 0.08 3.51 2.17
N LEU A 122 -0.68 4.44 1.56
CA LEU A 122 -2.14 4.47 1.67
C LEU A 122 -2.82 3.32 0.92
N GLY A 123 -2.21 2.83 -0.15
CA GLY A 123 -2.71 1.70 -0.94
C GLY A 123 -2.81 0.41 -0.14
N VAL A 124 -1.91 0.19 0.83
CA VAL A 124 -1.94 -1.00 1.72
C VAL A 124 -3.24 -1.11 2.52
N PRO A 125 -3.57 -0.19 3.45
CA PRO A 125 -4.79 -0.29 4.24
C PRO A 125 -6.04 -0.15 3.37
N PHE A 126 -5.99 0.68 2.31
CA PHE A 126 -7.11 0.85 1.40
C PHE A 126 -7.47 -0.46 0.69
N TYR A 127 -6.49 -1.13 0.09
CA TYR A 127 -6.73 -2.35 -0.66
C TYR A 127 -7.10 -3.52 0.26
N LEU A 128 -6.49 -3.62 1.45
CA LEU A 128 -6.88 -4.60 2.47
C LEU A 128 -8.35 -4.42 2.90
N ALA A 129 -8.78 -3.17 3.13
CA ALA A 129 -10.18 -2.90 3.47
C ALA A 129 -11.10 -3.25 2.29
N LEU A 130 -10.73 -2.86 1.07
CA LEU A 130 -11.52 -3.12 -0.13
C LEU A 130 -11.71 -4.62 -0.37
N THR A 131 -10.65 -5.41 -0.34
CA THR A 131 -10.72 -6.88 -0.57
C THR A 131 -11.51 -7.57 0.54
N ARG A 132 -11.34 -7.16 1.80
CA ARG A 132 -12.12 -7.69 2.94
C ARG A 132 -13.61 -7.41 2.83
N LEU A 133 -13.98 -6.20 2.39
CA LEU A 133 -15.39 -5.80 2.26
C LEU A 133 -16.05 -6.30 0.98
N THR A 134 -15.26 -6.68 -0.04
CA THR A 134 -15.79 -6.97 -1.40
C THR A 134 -15.42 -8.35 -1.95
N GLN A 135 -14.95 -9.27 -1.10
CA GLN A 135 -14.48 -10.61 -1.51
C GLN A 135 -15.48 -11.36 -2.39
N ASN A 136 -16.78 -11.27 -2.09
CA ASN A 136 -17.87 -11.91 -2.84
C ASN A 136 -18.87 -10.90 -3.43
N ALA A 137 -18.47 -9.63 -3.54
CA ALA A 137 -19.34 -8.56 -4.00
C ALA A 137 -19.37 -8.46 -5.54
N SER A 138 -20.46 -7.91 -6.07
CA SER A 138 -20.52 -7.52 -7.48
C SER A 138 -19.53 -6.39 -7.79
N THR A 139 -19.14 -6.27 -9.06
CA THR A 139 -18.25 -5.19 -9.52
C THR A 139 -18.78 -3.81 -9.15
N LEU A 140 -20.10 -3.58 -9.29
CA LEU A 140 -20.71 -2.30 -8.95
C LEU A 140 -20.59 -1.98 -7.45
N MET A 141 -20.86 -2.98 -6.59
CA MET A 141 -20.71 -2.80 -5.14
C MET A 141 -19.24 -2.54 -4.77
N ARG A 142 -18.28 -3.14 -5.48
CA ARG A 142 -16.86 -2.86 -5.28
C ARG A 142 -16.49 -1.41 -5.60
N TYR A 143 -16.99 -0.85 -6.69
CA TYR A 143 -16.82 0.57 -6.99
C TYR A 143 -17.47 1.47 -5.94
N GLY A 144 -18.66 1.11 -5.46
CA GLY A 144 -19.33 1.82 -4.37
C GLY A 144 -18.52 1.82 -3.08
N VAL A 145 -17.98 0.66 -2.67
CA VAL A 145 -17.12 0.53 -1.50
C VAL A 145 -15.81 1.29 -1.69
N ALA A 146 -15.18 1.21 -2.87
CA ALA A 146 -13.97 1.96 -3.15
C ALA A 146 -14.19 3.47 -3.06
N ALA A 147 -15.29 3.98 -3.62
CA ALA A 147 -15.66 5.39 -3.51
C ALA A 147 -15.90 5.78 -2.04
N ALA A 148 -16.61 4.97 -1.27
CA ALA A 148 -16.84 5.22 0.16
C ALA A 148 -15.51 5.24 0.95
N LEU A 149 -14.63 4.26 0.73
CA LEU A 149 -13.30 4.23 1.34
C LEU A 149 -12.46 5.45 0.94
N SER A 150 -12.53 5.90 -0.31
CA SER A 150 -11.85 7.10 -0.78
C SER A 150 -12.30 8.35 -0.03
N ILE A 151 -13.60 8.50 0.20
CA ILE A 151 -14.13 9.61 1.01
C ILE A 151 -13.65 9.51 2.45
N VAL A 152 -13.60 8.31 3.04
CA VAL A 152 -13.06 8.11 4.39
C VAL A 152 -11.57 8.50 4.45
N VAL A 153 -10.74 8.07 3.49
CA VAL A 153 -9.33 8.46 3.43
C VAL A 153 -9.20 9.97 3.26
N TRP A 154 -10.01 10.60 2.40
CA TRP A 154 -10.02 12.05 2.25
C TRP A 154 -10.37 12.76 3.55
N LEU A 155 -11.42 12.34 4.27
CA LEU A 155 -11.82 12.95 5.54
C LEU A 155 -10.69 12.86 6.57
N ILE A 156 -10.07 11.70 6.71
CA ILE A 156 -8.96 11.49 7.64
C ILE A 156 -7.75 12.34 7.23
N ASN A 157 -7.35 12.29 5.96
CA ASN A 157 -6.20 13.06 5.48
C ASN A 157 -6.44 14.56 5.63
N PHE A 158 -7.59 15.07 5.20
CA PHE A 158 -7.86 16.50 5.18
C PHE A 158 -8.08 17.08 6.58
N TYR A 159 -8.89 16.43 7.41
CA TYR A 159 -9.32 16.96 8.71
C TYR A 159 -8.55 16.43 9.93
N ALA A 160 -7.82 15.32 9.82
CA ALA A 160 -7.00 14.81 10.92
C ALA A 160 -5.50 15.03 10.67
N ILE A 161 -5.03 14.79 9.45
CA ILE A 161 -3.59 14.92 9.15
C ILE A 161 -3.25 16.35 8.73
N LEU A 162 -3.91 16.91 7.74
CA LEU A 162 -3.53 18.20 7.16
C LEU A 162 -3.94 19.40 8.01
N SER A 163 -5.10 19.38 8.66
CA SER A 163 -5.56 20.51 9.49
C SER A 163 -5.07 20.47 10.94
N TRP A 164 -4.46 19.38 11.39
CA TRP A 164 -4.01 19.23 12.78
C TRP A 164 -2.56 18.76 12.87
N LEU A 165 -2.22 17.62 12.27
CA LEU A 165 -0.87 17.05 12.37
C LEU A 165 0.19 17.88 11.63
N GLN A 166 -0.10 18.36 10.41
CA GLN A 166 0.82 19.20 9.65
C GLN A 166 1.18 20.49 10.42
N PRO A 167 0.22 21.30 10.90
CA PRO A 167 0.53 22.47 11.72
C PRO A 167 1.34 22.16 12.96
N ALA A 168 1.03 21.04 13.63
CA ALA A 168 1.73 20.64 14.84
C ALA A 168 3.20 20.27 14.60
N LEU A 169 3.52 19.70 13.43
CA LEU A 169 4.87 19.24 13.10
C LEU A 169 5.71 20.29 12.36
N PHE A 170 5.08 21.07 11.47
CA PHE A 170 5.79 21.92 10.50
C PHE A 170 5.31 23.38 10.50
N GLY A 171 4.31 23.71 11.33
CA GLY A 171 3.60 24.98 11.29
C GLY A 171 2.61 25.06 10.12
N GLY A 172 1.81 26.12 10.09
CA GLY A 172 0.94 26.52 8.98
C GLY A 172 -0.14 25.52 8.52
N ASN A 173 -1.19 26.02 7.85
CA ASN A 173 -2.27 25.21 7.27
C ASN A 173 -2.28 25.30 5.73
N TRP A 174 -1.10 25.42 5.11
CA TRP A 174 -0.99 25.81 3.69
C TRP A 174 -1.75 24.87 2.74
N ILE A 175 -1.73 23.55 2.93
CA ILE A 175 -2.43 22.62 2.02
C ILE A 175 -3.95 22.82 2.11
N VAL A 176 -4.50 22.97 3.32
CA VAL A 176 -5.93 23.17 3.56
C VAL A 176 -6.39 24.54 3.05
N GLU A 177 -5.55 25.56 3.17
CA GLU A 177 -5.83 26.93 2.71
C GLU A 177 -5.71 27.08 1.19
N LEU A 178 -4.74 26.39 0.57
CA LEU A 178 -4.40 26.57 -0.84
C LEU A 178 -5.05 25.54 -1.77
N ILE A 179 -5.58 24.43 -1.25
CA ILE A 179 -6.27 23.41 -2.04
C ILE A 179 -7.73 23.32 -1.60
N PRO A 180 -8.70 23.64 -2.50
CA PRO A 180 -10.10 23.52 -2.17
C PRO A 180 -10.45 22.09 -1.71
N PRO A 181 -11.26 21.90 -0.65
CA PRO A 181 -11.57 20.58 -0.10
C PRO A 181 -12.17 19.62 -1.14
N TRP A 182 -12.98 20.13 -2.08
CA TRP A 182 -13.58 19.32 -3.14
C TRP A 182 -12.54 18.79 -4.13
N VAL A 183 -11.46 19.54 -4.42
CA VAL A 183 -10.36 19.08 -5.28
C VAL A 183 -9.68 17.91 -4.60
N ALA A 184 -9.35 18.06 -3.32
CA ALA A 184 -8.78 16.98 -2.53
C ALA A 184 -9.69 15.74 -2.50
N ALA A 185 -11.01 15.92 -2.35
CA ALA A 185 -11.97 14.81 -2.39
C ALA A 185 -11.94 14.07 -3.73
N VAL A 186 -11.95 14.81 -4.85
CA VAL A 186 -11.85 14.24 -6.21
C VAL A 186 -10.54 13.48 -6.38
N THR A 187 -9.42 14.02 -5.91
CA THR A 187 -8.12 13.33 -5.95
C THR A 187 -8.18 11.96 -5.26
N HIS A 188 -8.78 11.89 -4.07
CA HIS A 188 -8.90 10.62 -3.33
C HIS A 188 -9.90 9.66 -3.99
N LEU A 189 -10.98 10.18 -4.60
CA LEU A 189 -11.91 9.37 -5.38
C LEU A 189 -11.22 8.74 -6.58
N VAL A 190 -10.46 9.51 -7.36
CA VAL A 190 -9.66 9.00 -8.49
C VAL A 190 -8.71 7.91 -8.01
N PHE A 191 -8.00 8.13 -6.89
CA PHE A 191 -7.11 7.14 -6.29
C PHE A 191 -7.81 5.79 -6.05
N GLY A 192 -8.93 5.79 -5.34
CA GLY A 192 -9.62 4.56 -4.98
C GLY A 192 -10.35 3.90 -6.14
N LEU A 193 -10.90 4.69 -7.07
CA LEU A 193 -11.51 4.17 -8.28
C LEU A 193 -10.46 3.50 -9.18
N THR A 194 -9.26 4.06 -9.31
CA THR A 194 -8.15 3.41 -10.01
C THR A 194 -7.80 2.07 -9.37
N ILE A 195 -7.71 1.99 -8.04
CA ILE A 195 -7.47 0.72 -7.35
C ILE A 195 -8.62 -0.28 -7.59
N ALA A 196 -9.88 0.18 -7.64
CA ALA A 196 -11.02 -0.67 -7.94
C ALA A 196 -10.99 -1.22 -9.38
N VAL A 197 -10.58 -0.40 -10.35
CA VAL A 197 -10.34 -0.84 -11.75
C VAL A 197 -9.27 -1.92 -11.79
N LEU A 198 -8.16 -1.70 -11.09
CA LEU A 198 -7.01 -2.61 -11.09
C LEU A 198 -7.15 -3.78 -10.11
N TYR A 199 -8.26 -3.86 -9.38
CA TYR A 199 -8.51 -4.87 -8.36
C TYR A 199 -8.23 -6.31 -8.82
N PRO A 200 -8.64 -6.75 -10.04
CA PRO A 200 -8.37 -8.12 -10.49
C PRO A 200 -6.89 -8.48 -10.54
N LEU A 201 -6.00 -7.51 -10.78
CA LEU A 201 -4.55 -7.73 -10.86
C LEU A 201 -3.91 -8.03 -9.48
N GLY A 202 -4.60 -7.67 -8.39
CA GLY A 202 -4.14 -7.92 -7.02
C GLY A 202 -4.86 -9.09 -6.33
N GLN A 203 -5.61 -9.91 -7.06
CA GLN A 203 -6.29 -11.06 -6.49
C GLN A 203 -5.34 -12.25 -6.31
N PHE A 204 -5.30 -12.78 -5.09
CA PHE A 204 -4.63 -14.04 -4.82
C PHE A 204 -5.42 -15.21 -5.40
N VAL A 205 -4.78 -15.99 -6.28
CA VAL A 205 -5.29 -17.28 -6.75
C VAL A 205 -4.34 -18.36 -6.26
N PRO A 206 -4.79 -19.26 -5.36
CA PRO A 206 -3.95 -20.36 -4.90
C PRO A 206 -3.46 -21.21 -6.07
N TYR A 207 -2.18 -21.60 -6.06
CA TYR A 207 -1.63 -22.48 -7.08
C TYR A 207 -2.21 -23.89 -6.92
N GLN A 208 -2.98 -24.34 -7.90
CA GLN A 208 -3.51 -25.71 -7.97
C GLN A 208 -2.52 -26.61 -8.69
N ARG A 209 -2.09 -27.71 -8.06
CA ARG A 209 -1.19 -28.66 -8.72
C ARG A 209 -1.94 -29.38 -9.84
N PRO A 210 -1.30 -29.67 -10.99
CA PRO A 210 -1.93 -30.44 -12.06
C PRO A 210 -2.49 -31.80 -11.63
N THR A 211 -1.87 -32.42 -10.62
CA THR A 211 -2.27 -33.72 -10.05
C THR A 211 -3.54 -33.67 -9.20
N GLU A 212 -4.01 -32.48 -8.81
CA GLU A 212 -5.22 -32.27 -7.99
C GLU A 212 -6.46 -31.98 -8.83
N LYS A 213 -6.34 -31.90 -10.16
CA LYS A 213 -7.44 -31.60 -11.09
C LYS A 213 -8.24 -32.84 -11.57
N SER A 214 -8.10 -33.99 -10.90
CA SER A 214 -8.80 -35.22 -11.28
C SER A 214 -10.15 -35.38 -10.60
#